data_AF-A0A5R2NCE5-F1
#
_entry.id   AF-A0A5R2NCE5-F1
#
_cell.length_a   1.000
_cell.length_b   1.000
_cell.length_c   1.000
_cell.angle_alpha   90.00
_cell.angle_beta   90.00
_cell.angle_gamma   90.00
#
_symmetry.space_group_name_H-M   'P 1'
#
loop_
_entity.id
_entity.type
_entity.pdbx_description
1 polymer ?
#
loop_
_entity_poly.entity_id
_entity_poly.type
_entity_poly.pdbx_seq_one_letter_code
_entity_poly.pdbx_strand_id
1 'polypeptide(L)'
;MRETTDLPPVQIDIPAAWTGEDMARHTETWLVELEPQDVAELEAAATSFLAGSHDIGGLTQADFPLPRLDCHLAAVREKLIAGIGFEVLRGLPVERYSAEMAATIFCGLA
;
A
#
# COMPACT_ATOMS: atom_id res chain seq x y z
N MET A 1 25.15 -33.53 -21.31
CA MET A 1 24.79 -32.16 -21.74
C MET A 1 24.67 -31.35 -20.46
N ARG A 2 25.60 -30.44 -20.17
CA ARG A 2 25.55 -29.65 -18.91
C ARG A 2 24.53 -28.54 -19.11
N GLU A 3 23.52 -28.50 -18.26
CA GLU A 3 22.63 -27.35 -18.14
C GLU A 3 23.49 -26.13 -17.80
N THR A 4 23.47 -25.13 -18.68
CA THR A 4 24.01 -23.82 -18.38
C THR A 4 23.13 -23.26 -17.27
N THR A 5 23.62 -23.25 -16.03
CA THR A 5 23.00 -22.47 -14.96
C THR A 5 22.99 -21.02 -15.43
N ASP A 6 21.81 -20.53 -15.78
CA ASP A 6 21.63 -19.14 -16.21
C ASP A 6 21.93 -18.25 -15.00
N LEU A 7 23.10 -17.62 -15.03
CA LEU A 7 23.53 -16.74 -13.95
C LEU A 7 22.80 -15.40 -14.08
N PRO A 8 22.39 -14.77 -12.97
CA PRO A 8 21.81 -13.44 -13.02
C PRO A 8 22.78 -12.45 -13.69
N PRO A 9 22.25 -11.38 -14.30
CA PRO A 9 23.07 -10.39 -14.99
C PRO A 9 24.07 -9.76 -14.02
N VAL A 10 25.20 -9.33 -14.56
CA VAL A 10 26.29 -8.66 -13.80
C VAL A 10 25.78 -7.39 -13.09
N GLN A 11 24.75 -6.76 -13.66
CA GLN A 11 24.07 -5.60 -13.09
C GLN A 11 22.57 -5.76 -13.27
N ILE A 12 21.82 -5.42 -12.22
CA ILE A 12 20.37 -5.30 -12.28
C ILE A 12 20.07 -3.81 -12.48
N ASP A 13 19.48 -3.48 -13.63
CA ASP A 13 19.13 -2.10 -14.01
C ASP A 13 17.62 -2.00 -14.19
N ILE A 14 16.91 -1.96 -13.06
CA ILE A 14 15.46 -1.82 -12.98
C ILE A 14 15.11 -0.77 -11.93
N PRO A 15 13.90 -0.18 -11.94
CA PRO A 15 13.53 0.86 -10.97
C PRO A 15 13.67 0.44 -9.50
N ALA A 16 13.49 -0.85 -9.19
CA ALA A 16 13.69 -1.43 -7.85
C ALA A 16 15.16 -1.64 -7.44
N ALA A 17 16.14 -1.40 -8.32
CA ALA A 17 17.57 -1.55 -8.04
C ALA A 17 18.17 -0.29 -7.38
N TRP A 18 17.44 0.31 -6.43
CA TRP A 18 17.87 1.50 -5.70
C TRP A 18 18.72 1.15 -4.47
N THR A 19 19.47 2.13 -3.99
CA THR A 19 20.14 2.10 -2.68
C THR A 19 19.40 2.96 -1.65
N GLY A 20 19.68 2.74 -0.37
CA GLY A 20 19.09 3.56 0.69
C GLY A 20 19.44 5.05 0.55
N GLU A 21 20.60 5.38 -0.04
CA GLU A 21 20.99 6.76 -0.32
C GLU A 21 20.12 7.40 -1.42
N ASP A 22 19.80 6.65 -2.48
CA ASP A 22 18.89 7.11 -3.53
C ASP A 22 17.52 7.45 -2.94
N MET A 23 16.97 6.57 -2.10
CA MET A 23 15.67 6.77 -1.45
C MET A 23 15.69 7.92 -0.42
N ALA A 24 16.78 8.10 0.30
CA ALA A 24 16.91 9.21 1.25
C ALA A 24 16.95 10.57 0.54
N ARG A 25 17.56 10.65 -0.65
CA ARG A 25 17.60 11.88 -1.46
C ARG A 25 16.27 12.19 -2.14
N HIS A 26 15.46 11.17 -2.42
CA HIS A 26 14.21 11.27 -3.19
C HIS A 26 13.01 10.75 -2.39
N THR A 27 12.77 11.35 -1.23
CA THR A 27 11.70 10.93 -0.31
C THR A 27 10.30 11.03 -0.94
N GLU A 28 10.08 12.04 -1.78
CA GLU A 28 8.87 12.23 -2.58
C GLU A 28 8.55 11.06 -3.52
N THR A 29 9.55 10.22 -3.82
CA THR A 29 9.37 9.07 -4.71
C THR A 29 8.67 7.91 -4.02
N TRP A 30 8.59 7.87 -2.69
CA TRP A 30 8.03 6.73 -1.95
C TRP A 30 7.20 7.10 -0.72
N LEU A 31 7.23 8.36 -0.27
CA LEU A 31 6.44 8.81 0.86
C LEU A 31 5.26 9.66 0.39
N VAL A 32 4.05 9.25 0.78
CA VAL A 32 2.81 10.00 0.59
C VAL A 32 2.25 10.35 1.96
N GLU A 33 1.96 11.63 2.16
CA GLU A 33 1.23 12.11 3.33
C GLU A 33 -0.26 12.13 2.98
N LEU A 34 -1.06 11.36 3.71
CA LEU A 34 -2.50 11.28 3.56
C LEU A 34 -3.13 12.62 3.96
N GLU A 35 -4.01 13.14 3.09
CA GLU A 35 -4.80 14.31 3.42
C GLU A 35 -5.89 13.95 4.44
N PRO A 36 -6.44 14.93 5.19
CA PRO A 36 -7.54 14.68 6.10
C PRO A 36 -8.76 13.99 5.45
N GLN A 37 -8.98 14.25 4.16
CA GLN A 37 -10.05 13.63 3.37
C GLN A 37 -9.78 12.16 3.08
N ASP A 38 -8.52 11.77 2.88
CA ASP A 38 -8.13 10.38 2.65
C ASP A 38 -8.28 9.57 3.94
N VAL A 39 -7.84 10.15 5.06
CA VAL A 39 -8.06 9.56 6.39
C VAL A 39 -9.55 9.39 6.67
N ALA A 40 -10.36 10.42 6.41
CA ALA A 40 -11.81 10.36 6.61
C ALA A 40 -12.48 9.30 5.73
N GLU A 41 -12.01 9.10 4.49
CA GLU A 41 -12.51 8.04 3.61
C GLU A 41 -12.20 6.65 4.16
N LEU A 42 -10.96 6.41 4.60
CA LEU A 42 -10.55 5.14 5.21
C LEU A 42 -11.34 4.84 6.49
N GLU A 43 -11.55 5.84 7.34
CA GLU A 43 -12.34 5.72 8.56
C GLU A 43 -13.81 5.42 8.25
N ALA A 44 -14.39 6.07 7.25
CA ALA A 44 -15.77 5.84 6.84
C ALA A 44 -15.96 4.41 6.28
N ALA A 45 -15.05 3.93 5.43
CA ALA A 45 -15.11 2.58 4.88
C ALA A 45 -14.99 1.51 5.98
N ALA A 46 -14.03 1.66 6.89
CA ALA A 46 -13.85 0.73 8.01
C ALA A 46 -15.04 0.74 8.99
N THR A 47 -15.58 1.92 9.30
CA THR A 47 -16.77 2.03 10.15
C THR A 47 -17.99 1.36 9.50
N SER A 48 -18.17 1.56 8.19
CA SER A 48 -19.27 0.95 7.44
C SER A 48 -19.15 -0.57 7.41
N PHE A 49 -17.96 -1.10 7.15
CA PHE A 49 -17.71 -2.53 7.16
C PHE A 49 -18.03 -3.13 8.54
N LEU A 50 -17.45 -2.57 9.61
CA LEU A 50 -17.63 -3.06 10.98
C LEU A 50 -19.08 -2.97 11.47
N ALA A 51 -19.87 -2.03 10.95
CA ALA A 51 -21.29 -1.97 11.24
C ALA A 51 -22.10 -3.12 10.59
N GLY A 52 -21.63 -3.67 9.46
CA GLY A 52 -22.31 -4.74 8.71
C GLY A 52 -21.75 -6.15 8.96
N SER A 53 -20.44 -6.27 9.18
CA SER A 53 -19.73 -7.53 9.41
C SER A 53 -18.48 -7.29 10.26
N HIS A 54 -18.07 -8.27 11.05
CA HIS A 54 -16.80 -8.23 11.79
C HIS A 54 -15.80 -9.27 11.24
N ASP A 55 -16.15 -9.96 10.15
CA ASP A 55 -15.28 -10.95 9.52
C ASP A 55 -14.28 -10.29 8.56
N ILE A 56 -13.25 -9.68 9.13
CA ILE A 56 -12.15 -9.04 8.37
C ILE A 56 -11.48 -10.04 7.40
N GLY A 57 -11.49 -11.35 7.72
CA GLY A 57 -10.91 -12.37 6.85
C GLY A 57 -11.68 -12.61 5.55
N GLY A 58 -12.97 -12.23 5.52
CA GLY A 58 -13.84 -12.27 4.35
C GLY A 58 -13.97 -10.94 3.62
N LEU A 59 -13.23 -9.90 4.02
CA LEU A 59 -13.30 -8.57 3.42
C LEU A 59 -12.95 -8.61 1.92
N THR A 60 -13.83 -8.06 1.09
CA THR A 60 -13.58 -7.87 -0.34
C THR A 60 -13.46 -6.40 -0.70
N GLN A 61 -12.90 -6.12 -1.88
CA GLN A 61 -12.83 -4.74 -2.40
C GLN A 61 -14.21 -4.05 -2.48
N ALA A 62 -15.28 -4.82 -2.74
CA ALA A 62 -16.64 -4.27 -2.80
C ALA A 62 -17.17 -3.85 -1.42
N ASP A 63 -16.66 -4.45 -0.34
CA ASP A 63 -17.04 -4.16 1.04
C ASP A 63 -16.30 -2.93 1.61
N PHE A 64 -15.23 -2.48 0.93
CA PHE A 64 -14.37 -1.37 1.34
C PHE A 64 -14.17 -0.33 0.21
N PRO A 65 -15.22 0.40 -0.20
CA PRO A 65 -15.14 1.34 -1.32
C PRO A 65 -14.32 2.59 -0.96
N LEU A 66 -13.36 2.96 -1.83
CA LEU A 66 -12.46 4.10 -1.65
C LEU A 66 -12.41 5.01 -2.91
N PRO A 67 -13.50 5.72 -3.26
CA PRO A 67 -13.58 6.50 -4.50
C PRO A 67 -12.56 7.65 -4.66
N ARG A 68 -11.90 8.13 -3.59
CA ARG A 68 -10.75 9.06 -3.70
C ARG A 68 -9.44 8.32 -3.87
N LEU A 69 -9.21 7.28 -3.07
CA LEU A 69 -7.93 6.56 -3.05
C LEU A 69 -7.81 5.48 -4.13
N ASP A 70 -8.89 5.09 -4.83
CA ASP A 70 -8.89 4.01 -5.83
C ASP A 70 -7.83 4.19 -6.93
N CYS A 71 -7.76 5.38 -7.51
CA CYS A 71 -6.82 5.73 -8.57
C CYS A 71 -5.38 5.72 -8.05
N HIS A 72 -5.18 6.16 -6.81
CA HIS A 72 -3.88 6.13 -6.17
C HIS A 72 -3.44 4.70 -5.87
N LEU A 73 -4.31 3.86 -5.32
CA LEU A 73 -4.02 2.45 -5.03
C LEU A 73 -3.74 1.65 -6.32
N ALA A 74 -4.41 1.98 -7.43
CA ALA A 74 -4.06 1.42 -8.74
C ALA A 74 -2.63 1.81 -9.16
N ALA A 75 -2.22 3.06 -8.93
CA ALA A 75 -0.85 3.51 -9.19
C ALA A 75 0.16 2.85 -8.24
N VAL A 76 -0.18 2.64 -6.96
CA VAL A 76 0.63 1.89 -6.00
C VAL A 76 0.87 0.48 -6.50
N ARG A 77 -0.16 -0.22 -6.98
CA ARG A 77 -0.02 -1.56 -7.55
C ARG A 77 1.04 -1.62 -8.67
N GLU A 78 0.99 -0.68 -9.60
CA GLU A 78 1.99 -0.62 -10.69
C GLU A 78 3.39 -0.28 -10.15
N LYS A 79 3.48 0.61 -9.16
CA LYS A 79 4.74 0.95 -8.49
C LYS A 79 5.35 -0.21 -7.71
N LEU A 80 4.52 -1.08 -7.12
CA LEU A 80 4.95 -2.31 -6.44
C LEU A 80 5.51 -3.34 -7.44
N ILE A 81 4.85 -3.51 -8.59
CA ILE A 81 5.18 -4.58 -9.54
C ILE A 81 6.32 -4.18 -10.50
N ALA A 82 6.25 -2.96 -11.04
CA ALA A 82 7.14 -2.48 -12.10
C ALA A 82 7.98 -1.26 -11.71
N GLY A 83 7.69 -0.65 -10.57
CA GLY A 83 8.40 0.53 -10.05
C GLY A 83 9.46 0.18 -9.01
N ILE A 84 9.60 1.06 -8.03
CA ILE A 84 10.59 0.93 -6.96
C ILE A 84 10.26 -0.17 -5.94
N GLY A 85 9.07 -0.77 -6.03
CA GLY A 85 8.67 -1.92 -5.21
C GLY A 85 8.02 -1.60 -3.86
N PHE A 86 7.81 -0.31 -3.52
CA PHE A 86 7.15 0.08 -2.26
C PHE A 86 6.58 1.51 -2.31
N GLU A 87 5.69 1.80 -1.37
CA GLU A 87 5.26 3.15 -1.00
C GLU A 87 4.89 3.17 0.50
N VAL A 88 5.05 4.32 1.15
CA VAL A 88 4.66 4.57 2.54
C VAL A 88 3.55 5.60 2.54
N LEU A 89 2.36 5.19 2.97
CA LEU A 89 1.25 6.08 3.29
C LEU A 89 1.39 6.50 4.77
N ARG A 90 1.63 7.79 5.02
CA ARG A 90 1.76 8.37 6.36
C ARG A 90 0.57 9.28 6.67
N GLY A 91 0.25 9.45 7.94
CA GLY A 91 -0.75 10.42 8.40
C GLY A 91 -1.98 9.79 9.04
N LEU A 92 -2.09 8.46 8.99
CA LEU A 92 -3.15 7.73 9.65
C LEU A 92 -3.00 7.80 11.19
N PRO A 93 -3.99 8.35 11.93
CA PRO A 93 -3.91 8.56 13.38
C PRO A 93 -4.22 7.29 14.19
N VAL A 94 -3.40 6.24 13.99
CA VAL A 94 -3.62 4.89 14.54
C VAL A 94 -3.75 4.84 16.06
N GLU A 95 -3.17 5.79 16.78
CA GLU A 95 -3.27 5.87 18.25
C GLU A 95 -4.71 6.11 18.74
N ARG A 96 -5.60 6.57 17.85
CA ARG A 96 -7.01 6.81 18.14
C ARG A 96 -7.89 5.59 17.83
N TYR A 97 -7.32 4.54 17.23
CA TYR A 97 -8.08 3.41 16.71
C TYR A 97 -8.07 2.23 17.68
N SER A 98 -9.18 1.49 17.69
CA SER A 98 -9.17 0.14 18.23
C SER A 98 -8.29 -0.75 17.33
N ALA A 99 -7.79 -1.86 17.88
CA ALA A 99 -7.05 -2.84 17.09
C ALA A 99 -7.88 -3.37 15.91
N GLU A 100 -9.18 -3.51 16.08
CA GLU A 100 -10.13 -3.96 15.05
C GLU A 100 -10.29 -2.93 13.93
N MET A 101 -10.42 -1.64 14.25
CA MET A 101 -10.48 -0.56 13.26
C MET A 101 -9.17 -0.48 12.47
N ALA A 102 -8.02 -0.54 13.16
CA ALA A 102 -6.71 -0.51 12.52
C ALA A 102 -6.51 -1.73 11.60
N ALA A 103 -6.90 -2.93 12.04
CA ALA A 103 -6.84 -4.14 11.22
C ALA A 103 -7.77 -4.05 10.00
N THR A 104 -8.97 -3.49 10.16
CA THR A 104 -9.94 -3.32 9.06
C THR A 104 -9.39 -2.37 8.00
N ILE A 105 -8.82 -1.22 8.40
CA ILE A 105 -8.18 -0.28 7.45
C ILE A 105 -6.99 -0.95 6.76
N PHE A 106 -6.14 -1.65 7.52
CA PHE A 106 -4.97 -2.35 6.95
C PHE A 106 -5.38 -3.40 5.90
N CYS A 107 -6.36 -4.25 6.22
CA CYS A 107 -6.85 -5.26 5.31
C CYS A 107 -7.64 -4.67 4.13
N GLY A 108 -8.35 -3.56 4.32
CA GLY A 108 -9.08 -2.88 3.25
C GLY A 108 -8.19 -2.22 2.20
N LEU A 109 -6.93 -1.98 2.53
CA LEU A 109 -5.90 -1.47 1.61
C LEU A 109 -5.12 -2.58 0.87
N ALA A 110 -5.20 -3.83 1.33
CA ALA A 110 -4.40 -4.97 0.84
C ALA A 110 -5.06 -5.67 -0.36
#